data_AF-A0A951C813-F1
#
_entry.id   AF-A0A951C813-F1
#
_cell.length_a   1.000
_cell.length_b   1.000
_cell.length_c   1.000
_cell.angle_alpha   90.00
_cell.angle_beta   90.00
_cell.angle_gamma   90.00
#
_symmetry.space_group_name_H-M   'P 1'
#
loop_
_entity.id
_entity.type
_entity.pdbx_description
1 polymer ?
#
loop_
_entity_poly.entity_id
_entity_poly.type
_entity_poly.pdbx_seq_one_letter_code
_entity_poly.pdbx_strand_id
1 'polypeptide(L)'
;MGIHNVGVVPAGTYYPRAFFFLFTFPIEHDVEKNRKMRVAFKRLVEVGAEHGWGEYRTHLAFMDDVANTYSFNNHALLRLHETLKDALDPNGILAPGKSGIWPKHMRKARA
;
A
#
# COMPACT_ATOMS: atom_id res chain seq x y z
N MET A 1 11.72 -16.50 12.03
CA MET A 1 13.00 -15.83 11.72
C MET A 1 12.81 -14.35 12.05
N GLY A 2 13.44 -13.86 13.11
CA GLY A 2 13.04 -12.65 13.83
C GLY A 2 13.28 -11.35 13.06
N ILE A 3 12.26 -10.50 13.03
CA ILE A 3 12.25 -9.10 12.54
C ILE A 3 12.84 -8.12 13.57
N HIS A 4 13.78 -8.57 14.39
CA HIS A 4 14.46 -7.73 15.37
C HIS A 4 15.59 -6.95 14.67
N ASN A 5 15.76 -5.65 14.97
CA ASN A 5 16.70 -4.68 14.37
C ASN A 5 16.31 -3.99 13.05
N VAL A 6 15.02 -3.81 12.75
CA VAL A 6 14.61 -2.73 11.84
C VAL A 6 14.51 -1.44 12.66
N GLY A 7 15.35 -0.44 12.39
CA GLY A 7 15.40 0.84 13.12
C GLY A 7 14.19 1.74 12.84
N VAL A 8 12.99 1.21 13.06
CA VAL A 8 11.72 1.91 12.82
C VAL A 8 11.41 2.77 14.03
N VAL A 9 11.41 4.08 13.83
CA VAL A 9 10.95 5.04 14.83
C VAL A 9 9.53 5.48 14.45
N PRO A 10 8.50 5.14 15.25
CA PRO A 10 7.16 5.62 15.00
C PRO A 10 7.01 7.07 15.47
N ALA A 11 6.50 7.94 14.60
CA ALA A 11 6.00 9.26 14.98
C ALA A 11 4.46 9.22 14.95
N GLY A 12 3.81 9.79 15.96
CA GLY A 12 2.35 9.78 16.06
C GLY A 12 1.74 11.17 15.89
N THR A 13 0.64 11.27 15.14
CA THR A 13 -0.19 12.49 15.08
C THR A 13 -1.63 12.21 15.50
N TYR A 14 -2.14 13.07 16.38
CA TYR A 14 -3.47 12.96 16.96
C TYR A 14 -4.46 13.83 16.20
N TYR A 15 -5.57 13.21 15.78
CA TYR A 15 -6.75 13.90 15.26
C TYR A 15 -7.92 13.63 16.21
N PRO A 16 -8.98 14.46 16.21
CA PRO A 16 -10.07 14.35 17.20
C PRO A 16 -10.75 12.96 17.29
N ARG A 17 -10.68 12.15 16.23
CA ARG A 17 -11.29 10.81 16.15
C ARG A 17 -10.41 9.76 15.49
N ALA A 18 -9.13 10.07 15.27
CA ALA A 18 -8.21 9.17 14.59
C ALA A 18 -6.79 9.41 15.09
N PHE A 19 -5.98 8.36 15.03
CA PHE A 19 -4.56 8.45 15.35
C PHE A 19 -3.76 7.86 14.19
N PHE A 20 -2.76 8.60 13.73
CA PHE A 20 -1.90 8.17 12.63
C PHE A 20 -0.53 7.81 13.18
N PHE A 21 -0.10 6.58 12.88
CA PHE A 21 1.29 6.17 13.07
C PHE A 21 2.05 6.38 11.76
N LEU A 22 3.11 7.18 11.81
CA LEU A 22 4.09 7.27 10.75
C LEU A 22 5.26 6.36 11.09
N PHE A 23 5.44 5.32 10.30
CA PHE A 23 6.58 4.43 10.41
C PHE A 23 7.68 4.85 9.44
N THR A 24 8.90 5.01 9.95
CA THR A 24 10.08 5.28 9.14
C THR A 24 10.78 3.98 8.79
N PHE A 25 10.96 3.73 7.49
CA PHE A 25 11.70 2.58 6.97
C PHE A 25 12.95 3.11 6.25
N PRO A 26 14.13 3.09 6.90
CA PRO A 26 15.33 3.66 6.31
C PRO A 26 15.74 2.87 5.06
N ILE A 27 16.23 3.59 4.06
CA ILE A 27 16.84 3.03 2.85
C ILE A 27 18.34 3.28 2.97
N GLU A 28 19.13 2.21 2.84
CA GLU A 28 20.59 2.25 2.98
C GLU A 28 21.28 1.87 1.67
N HIS A 29 22.60 2.10 1.56
CA HIS A 29 23.44 1.56 0.48
C HIS A 29 23.76 0.06 0.66
N ASP A 30 22.82 -0.71 1.21
CA ASP A 30 22.90 -2.15 1.44
C ASP A 30 21.63 -2.82 0.89
N VAL A 31 21.81 -3.64 -0.13
CA VAL A 31 20.71 -4.30 -0.85
C VAL A 31 19.95 -5.28 0.05
N GLU A 32 20.65 -6.00 0.93
CA GLU A 32 20.06 -7.02 1.77
C GLU A 32 19.26 -6.40 2.92
N LYS A 33 19.74 -5.30 3.50
CA LYS A 33 18.95 -4.51 4.46
C LYS A 33 17.68 -3.95 3.83
N ASN A 34 17.78 -3.36 2.63
CA ASN A 34 16.61 -2.85 1.91
C ASN A 34 15.62 -3.96 1.56
N ARG A 35 16.11 -5.15 1.22
CA ARG A 35 15.25 -6.33 0.97
C ARG A 35 14.47 -6.71 2.23
N LYS A 36 15.14 -6.76 3.39
CA LYS A 36 14.49 -7.01 4.69
C LYS A 36 13.47 -5.93 5.03
N MET A 37 13.76 -4.65 4.77
CA MET A 37 12.79 -3.55 4.98
C MET A 37 11.53 -3.73 4.15
N ARG A 38 11.65 -4.10 2.86
CA ARG A 38 10.48 -4.35 2.01
C ARG A 38 9.59 -5.47 2.55
N VAL A 39 10.21 -6.57 3.02
CA VAL A 39 9.48 -7.69 3.63
C VAL A 39 8.81 -7.25 4.93
N ALA A 40 9.51 -6.50 5.78
CA ALA A 40 8.97 -5.98 7.02
C ALA A 40 7.77 -5.04 6.78
N PHE A 41 7.84 -4.15 5.79
CA PHE A 41 6.73 -3.28 5.42
C PHE A 41 5.50 -4.08 4.94
N LYS A 42 5.69 -5.05 4.04
CA LYS A 42 4.58 -5.91 3.59
C LYS A 42 3.92 -6.64 4.76
N ARG A 43 4.73 -7.19 5.67
CA ARG A 43 4.19 -7.85 6.87
C ARG A 43 3.45 -6.88 7.79
N LEU A 44 3.91 -5.63 7.92
CA LEU A 44 3.20 -4.59 8.67
C LEU A 44 1.81 -4.32 8.08
N VAL A 45 1.73 -4.18 6.75
CA VAL A 45 0.46 -3.97 6.03
C VAL A 45 -0.51 -5.13 6.25
N GLU A 46 -0.03 -6.37 6.14
CA GLU A 46 -0.83 -7.59 6.40
C GLU A 46 -1.35 -7.60 7.84
N VAL A 47 -0.47 -7.41 8.83
CA VAL A 47 -0.84 -7.41 10.25
C VAL A 47 -1.81 -6.28 10.57
N GLY A 48 -1.60 -5.09 10.00
CA GLY A 48 -2.52 -3.97 10.14
C GLY A 48 -3.91 -4.34 9.66
N ALA A 49 -4.02 -4.91 8.46
CA ALA A 49 -5.28 -5.36 7.90
C ALA A 49 -5.98 -6.44 8.75
N GLU A 50 -5.22 -7.44 9.25
CA GLU A 50 -5.72 -8.48 10.16
C GLU A 50 -6.36 -7.89 11.43
N HIS A 51 -5.88 -6.73 11.90
CA HIS A 51 -6.37 -6.04 13.11
C HIS A 51 -7.36 -4.89 12.81
N GLY A 52 -7.72 -4.67 11.54
CA GLY A 52 -8.65 -3.61 11.15
C GLY A 52 -8.01 -2.21 11.05
N TRP A 53 -6.69 -2.11 10.97
CA TRP A 53 -5.97 -0.86 10.75
C TRP A 53 -5.56 -0.72 9.28
N GLY A 54 -5.93 0.41 8.68
CA GLY A 54 -5.61 0.71 7.29
C GLY A 54 -4.46 1.71 7.16
N GLU A 55 -3.63 1.53 6.14
CA GLU A 55 -2.61 2.50 5.77
C GLU A 55 -3.25 3.70 5.05
N TYR A 56 -3.10 4.90 5.62
CA TYR A 56 -3.58 6.13 4.97
C TYR A 56 -2.83 6.44 3.67
N ARG A 57 -1.53 6.15 3.61
CA ARG A 57 -0.67 6.46 2.46
C ARG A 57 0.54 5.53 2.44
N THR A 58 1.02 5.19 1.24
CA THR A 58 2.17 4.30 1.05
C THR A 58 3.07 4.73 -0.11
N HIS A 59 4.28 4.14 -0.16
CA HIS A 59 5.24 4.30 -1.25
C HIS A 59 4.77 3.57 -2.52
N LEU A 60 5.24 4.00 -3.70
CA LEU A 60 4.87 3.43 -5.01
C LEU A 60 4.98 1.89 -5.05
N ALA A 61 6.03 1.36 -4.42
CA ALA A 61 6.35 -0.06 -4.40
C ALA A 61 5.33 -0.95 -3.66
N PHE A 62 4.40 -0.37 -2.89
CA PHE A 62 3.46 -1.11 -2.05
C PHE A 62 2.01 -0.69 -2.24
N MET A 63 1.72 0.11 -3.27
CA MET A 63 0.36 0.59 -3.52
C MET A 63 -0.62 -0.54 -3.78
N ASP A 64 -0.20 -1.57 -4.52
CA ASP A 64 -1.02 -2.75 -4.76
C ASP A 64 -1.23 -3.57 -3.48
N ASP A 65 -0.17 -3.77 -2.68
CA ASP A 65 -0.25 -4.48 -1.40
C ASP A 65 -1.29 -3.82 -0.47
N VAL A 66 -1.23 -2.48 -0.34
CA VAL A 66 -2.18 -1.71 0.48
C VAL A 66 -3.58 -1.68 -0.12
N ALA A 67 -3.73 -1.46 -1.43
CA ALA A 67 -5.04 -1.46 -2.07
C ALA A 67 -5.76 -2.82 -1.90
N ASN A 68 -4.99 -3.92 -1.85
CA ASN A 68 -5.52 -5.26 -1.65
C ASN A 68 -6.10 -5.49 -0.24
N THR A 69 -5.70 -4.70 0.77
CA THR A 69 -6.27 -4.83 2.12
C THR A 69 -7.69 -4.25 2.23
N TYR A 70 -8.05 -3.31 1.35
CA TYR A 70 -9.40 -2.74 1.26
C TYR A 70 -10.35 -3.69 0.48
N SER A 71 -10.51 -4.91 0.99
CA SER A 71 -11.15 -6.04 0.29
C SER A 71 -12.65 -6.23 0.56
N PHE A 72 -13.27 -5.35 1.34
CA PHE A 72 -14.69 -5.45 1.68
C PHE A 72 -15.59 -5.66 0.44
N ASN A 73 -16.54 -6.60 0.56
CA ASN A 73 -17.48 -6.97 -0.51
C ASN A 73 -16.79 -7.27 -1.85
N ASN A 74 -15.78 -8.15 -1.79
CA ASN A 74 -14.97 -8.59 -2.93
C ASN A 74 -14.18 -7.44 -3.60
N HIS A 75 -13.64 -6.50 -2.81
CA HIS A 75 -12.99 -5.27 -3.29
C HIS A 75 -13.95 -4.29 -3.99
N ALA A 76 -15.12 -4.01 -3.41
CA ALA A 76 -16.11 -3.11 -4.02
C ALA A 76 -15.55 -1.70 -4.31
N LEU A 77 -14.71 -1.17 -3.40
CA LEU A 77 -14.06 0.14 -3.57
C LEU A 77 -13.12 0.16 -4.79
N LEU A 78 -12.30 -0.88 -4.94
CA LEU A 78 -11.37 -0.98 -6.06
C LEU A 78 -12.10 -1.06 -7.40
N ARG A 79 -13.13 -1.92 -7.49
CA ARG A 79 -13.93 -2.05 -8.72
C ARG A 79 -14.62 -0.75 -9.11
N LEU A 80 -15.10 0.02 -8.14
CA LEU A 80 -15.66 1.35 -8.36
C LEU A 80 -14.59 2.30 -8.95
N HIS A 81 -13.41 2.39 -8.31
CA HIS A 81 -12.33 3.24 -8.79
C HIS A 81 -11.84 2.85 -10.18
N GLU A 82 -11.72 1.56 -10.47
CA GLU A 82 -11.36 1.05 -11.78
C GLU A 82 -12.40 1.38 -12.86
N THR A 83 -13.69 1.31 -12.52
CA THR A 83 -14.79 1.72 -13.43
C THR A 83 -14.70 3.20 -13.77
N LEU A 84 -14.49 4.06 -12.77
CA LEU A 84 -14.31 5.50 -12.96
C LEU A 84 -13.04 5.80 -13.77
N LYS A 85 -11.94 5.10 -13.47
CA LYS A 85 -10.66 5.23 -14.18
C LYS A 85 -10.82 4.92 -15.66
N ASP A 86 -11.47 3.81 -16.00
CA ASP A 86 -11.67 3.40 -17.39
C ASP A 86 -12.60 4.37 -18.16
N ALA A 87 -13.58 4.94 -17.47
CA ALA A 87 -14.50 5.91 -18.09
C ALA A 87 -13.84 7.27 -18.37
N LEU A 88 -12.99 7.75 -17.46
CA LEU A 88 -12.36 9.07 -17.54
C LEU A 88 -11.01 9.05 -18.28
N ASP A 89 -10.31 7.92 -18.28
CA ASP A 89 -9.01 7.75 -18.93
C ASP A 89 -9.00 6.46 -19.76
N PRO A 90 -9.73 6.43 -20.90
CA PRO A 90 -9.88 5.22 -21.72
C PRO A 90 -8.56 4.72 -22.32
N ASN A 91 -7.58 5.62 -22.51
CA ASN A 91 -6.24 5.28 -22.98
C ASN A 91 -5.28 4.91 -21.84
N GLY A 92 -5.67 5.12 -20.58
CA GLY A 92 -4.90 4.76 -19.40
C GLY A 92 -3.58 5.52 -19.22
N ILE A 93 -3.48 6.76 -19.70
CA ILE A 93 -2.21 7.53 -19.72
C ILE A 93 -1.91 8.24 -18.39
N LEU A 94 -2.92 8.46 -17.56
CA LEU A 94 -2.78 9.25 -16.32
C LEU A 94 -2.37 8.35 -15.15
N ALA A 95 -1.06 8.29 -14.87
CA ALA A 95 -0.49 7.62 -13.68
C ALA A 95 -1.04 6.20 -13.43
N PRO A 96 -0.90 5.26 -14.39
CA PRO A 96 -1.35 3.88 -14.21
C PRO A 96 -0.72 3.25 -12.96
N GLY A 97 -1.54 2.62 -12.12
CA GLY A 97 -1.09 1.94 -10.88
C GLY A 97 -1.01 2.84 -9.66
N LYS A 98 -1.27 4.15 -9.79
CA LYS A 98 -1.38 5.03 -8.62
C LYS A 98 -2.48 4.51 -7.68
N SER A 99 -2.11 4.30 -6.41
CA SER A 99 -2.99 3.73 -5.37
C SER A 99 -3.53 2.34 -5.72
N GLY A 100 -2.83 1.57 -6.56
CA GLY A 100 -3.24 0.25 -7.01
C GLY A 100 -4.39 0.24 -8.02
N ILE A 101 -4.72 1.41 -8.60
CA ILE A 101 -5.80 1.55 -9.58
C ILE A 101 -5.20 1.50 -10.98
N TRP A 102 -5.53 0.45 -11.73
CA TRP A 102 -4.95 0.18 -13.05
C TRP A 102 -5.99 0.36 -14.17
N PRO A 103 -5.59 0.90 -15.33
CA PRO A 103 -6.42 0.89 -16.54
C PRO A 103 -6.74 -0.54 -16.99
N LYS A 104 -7.92 -0.76 -17.58
CA LYS A 104 -8.41 -2.08 -18.02
C LYS A 104 -7.38 -2.93 -18.78
N HIS A 105 -6.62 -2.32 -19.69
CA HIS A 105 -5.66 -3.03 -20.54
C HIS A 105 -4.37 -3.42 -19.81
N MET A 106 -4.09 -2.88 -18.61
CA MET A 106 -2.91 -3.19 -17.81
C MET A 106 -3.20 -4.13 -16.62
N ARG A 107 -4.47 -4.39 -16.28
CA ARG A 107 -4.85 -5.22 -15.11
C ARG A 107 -4.35 -6.66 -15.16
N LYS A 108 -4.14 -7.24 -16.35
CA LYS A 108 -3.65 -8.62 -16.48
C LYS A 108 -2.19 -8.79 -16.05
N ALA A 109 -1.39 -7.71 -16.07
CA ALA A 109 -0.02 -7.73 -15.59
C ALA A 109 0.10 -7.66 -14.04
N ARG A 110 -1.04 -7.56 -13.35
CA ARG A 110 -1.14 -7.47 -11.88
C ARG A 110 -1.09 -8.83 -11.18
N ALA A 111 -1.28 -9.94 -11.91
CA ALA A 111 -1.38 -11.30 -11.34
C ALA A 111 -0.01 -11.96 -11.13
#